data_AF-A0A9N8RR25-F1
#
_entry.id   AF-A0A9N8RR25-F1
#
_cell.length_a   1.000
_cell.length_b   1.000
_cell.length_c   1.000
_cell.angle_alpha   90.00
_cell.angle_beta   90.00
_cell.angle_gamma   90.00
#
_symmetry.space_group_name_H-M   'P 1'
#
loop_
_entity.id
_entity.type
_entity.pdbx_description
1 polymer ?
#
loop_
_entity_poly.entity_id
_entity_poly.type
_entity_poly.pdbx_seq_one_letter_code
_entity_poly.pdbx_strand_id
1 'polypeptide(L)'
;MINALVTLIDPLELAGLRALRFVIMFVVLWSAMGLLALAWWICKQSLSEWALLYPVVGDPQVHSFEENLIKGVQQYCDLPFILAGLRPPLLILLMSVFHEIYNKPNEYISIIAEHEDKFQGKYTYITTIRPEIPATILYASKQWPWISNWLLVCLYEMMLGTVALLSGRAFVGLPLCRDEGWL
;
A
#
# COMPACT_ATOMS: atom_id res chain seq x y z
N MET A 1 -3.29 78.86 -30.09
CA MET A 1 -4.07 77.60 -29.94
C MET A 1 -3.26 76.31 -30.13
N ILE A 2 -2.02 76.34 -30.64
CA ILE A 2 -1.23 75.12 -30.89
C ILE A 2 -0.55 74.58 -29.61
N ASN A 3 -0.16 75.45 -28.68
CA ASN A 3 0.61 75.05 -27.50
C ASN A 3 -0.16 74.24 -26.45
N ALA A 4 -1.50 74.34 -26.39
CA ALA A 4 -2.32 73.58 -25.44
C ALA A 4 -2.58 72.13 -25.88
N LEU A 5 -2.51 71.85 -27.19
CA LEU A 5 -2.69 70.50 -27.73
C LEU A 5 -1.42 69.65 -27.49
N VAL A 6 -0.24 70.26 -27.63
CA VAL A 6 1.06 69.60 -27.43
C VAL A 6 1.27 69.18 -25.96
N THR A 7 0.85 70.01 -25.00
CA THR A 7 0.98 69.70 -23.56
C THR A 7 0.05 68.58 -23.06
N LEU A 8 -1.01 68.25 -23.81
CA LEU A 8 -1.95 67.17 -23.48
C LEU A 8 -1.53 65.82 -24.10
N ILE A 9 -0.71 65.84 -25.14
CA ILE A 9 -0.24 64.65 -25.88
C ILE A 9 0.82 63.88 -25.09
N ASP A 10 1.74 64.58 -24.40
CA ASP A 10 2.79 63.96 -23.59
C ASP A 10 2.28 63.03 -22.46
N PRO A 11 1.28 63.41 -21.62
CA PRO A 11 0.77 62.51 -20.58
C PRO A 11 -0.06 61.35 -21.14
N LEU A 12 -0.68 61.50 -22.31
CA LEU A 12 -1.49 60.45 -22.97
C LEU A 12 -0.60 59.37 -23.60
N GLU A 13 0.49 59.77 -24.26
CA GLU A 13 1.55 58.87 -24.78
C GLU A 13 2.22 58.08 -23.64
N LEU A 14 2.53 58.75 -22.52
CA LEU A 14 3.17 58.13 -21.35
C LEU A 14 2.25 57.15 -20.61
N ALA A 15 0.94 57.38 -20.63
CA ALA A 15 -0.07 56.46 -20.09
C ALA A 15 -0.29 55.25 -21.02
N GLY A 16 -0.34 55.47 -22.33
CA GLY A 16 -0.41 54.41 -23.34
C GLY A 16 0.81 53.46 -23.29
N LEU A 17 2.02 54.01 -23.14
CA LEU A 17 3.24 53.23 -23.01
C LEU A 17 3.29 52.40 -21.71
N ARG A 18 2.76 52.93 -20.60
CA ARG A 18 2.62 52.19 -19.34
C ARG A 18 1.58 51.07 -19.44
N ALA A 19 0.42 51.34 -20.03
CA ALA A 19 -0.61 50.33 -20.27
C ALA A 19 -0.10 49.20 -21.17
N LEU A 20 0.63 49.54 -22.25
CA LEU A 20 1.26 48.56 -23.13
C LEU A 20 2.27 47.68 -22.39
N ARG A 21 3.08 48.26 -21.48
CA ARG A 21 3.99 47.50 -20.62
C ARG A 21 3.26 46.53 -19.68
N PHE A 22 2.14 46.94 -19.08
CA PHE A 22 1.35 46.04 -18.23
C PHE A 22 0.74 44.89 -19.02
N VAL A 23 0.23 45.15 -20.24
CA VAL A 23 -0.31 44.10 -21.11
C VAL A 23 0.79 43.10 -21.50
N ILE A 24 1.98 43.59 -21.87
CA ILE A 24 3.12 42.72 -22.22
C ILE A 24 3.55 41.88 -21.00
N MET A 25 3.70 42.49 -19.82
CA MET A 25 4.07 41.77 -18.59
C MET A 25 3.04 40.71 -18.21
N PHE A 26 1.75 41.02 -18.37
CA PHE A 26 0.67 40.08 -18.12
C PHE A 26 0.75 38.89 -19.08
N VAL A 27 0.90 39.13 -20.38
CA VAL A 27 1.06 38.05 -21.37
C VAL A 27 2.28 37.17 -21.06
N VAL A 28 3.41 37.76 -20.66
CA VAL A 28 4.62 37.02 -20.28
C VAL A 28 4.39 36.18 -19.02
N LEU A 29 3.73 36.74 -18.00
CA LEU A 29 3.40 36.02 -16.75
C LEU A 29 2.46 34.83 -16.99
N TRP A 30 1.41 35.01 -17.79
CA TRP A 30 0.49 33.92 -18.12
C TRP A 30 1.15 32.85 -18.98
N SER A 31 2.02 33.24 -19.91
CA SER A 31 2.82 32.31 -20.71
C SER A 31 3.76 31.48 -19.81
N ALA A 32 4.47 32.12 -18.89
CA ALA A 32 5.36 31.44 -17.94
C ALA A 32 4.59 30.49 -17.01
N MET A 33 3.43 30.90 -16.51
CA MET A 33 2.57 30.06 -15.67
C MET A 33 2.04 28.85 -16.43
N GLY A 34 1.63 29.04 -17.69
CA GLY A 34 1.20 27.94 -18.58
C GLY A 34 2.32 26.94 -18.86
N LEU A 35 3.55 27.42 -19.08
CA LEU A 35 4.72 26.56 -19.27
C LEU A 35 5.07 25.78 -17.99
N LEU A 36 4.97 26.41 -16.82
CA LEU A 36 5.18 25.72 -15.53
C LEU A 36 4.11 24.65 -15.25
N ALA A 37 2.85 24.95 -15.54
CA ALA A 37 1.75 23.98 -15.39
C ALA A 37 1.91 22.81 -16.37
N LEU A 38 2.34 23.08 -17.61
CA LEU A 38 2.63 22.05 -18.60
C LEU A 38 3.83 21.19 -18.17
N ALA A 39 4.92 21.80 -17.69
CA ALA A 39 6.07 21.09 -17.16
C ALA A 39 5.70 20.22 -15.95
N TRP A 40 4.90 20.75 -15.02
CA TRP A 40 4.37 19.97 -13.89
C TRP A 40 3.50 18.80 -14.37
N TRP A 41 2.63 19.00 -15.36
CA TRP A 41 1.81 17.94 -15.93
C TRP A 41 2.66 16.85 -16.58
N ILE A 42 3.67 17.22 -17.38
CA ILE A 42 4.62 16.30 -18.01
C ILE A 42 5.43 15.55 -16.95
N CYS A 43 5.95 16.24 -15.93
CA CYS A 43 6.65 15.61 -14.81
C CYS A 43 5.74 14.64 -14.04
N LYS A 44 4.49 15.02 -13.77
CA LYS A 44 3.51 14.17 -13.09
C LYS A 44 3.19 12.92 -13.92
N GLN A 45 3.05 13.07 -15.23
CA GLN A 45 2.78 11.97 -16.14
C GLN A 45 3.99 11.04 -16.28
N SER A 46 5.19 11.59 -16.38
CA SER A 46 6.44 10.82 -16.43
C SER A 46 6.74 10.09 -15.11
N LEU A 47 6.47 10.70 -13.95
CA LEU A 47 6.57 10.02 -12.64
C LEU A 47 5.55 8.89 -12.50
N SER A 48 4.34 9.07 -13.06
CA SER A 48 3.30 8.04 -13.10
C SER A 48 3.70 6.86 -14.00
N GLU A 49 4.44 7.09 -15.09
CA GLU A 49 4.92 6.03 -15.97
C GLU A 49 6.06 5.22 -15.34
N TRP A 50 6.96 5.86 -14.59
CA TRP A 50 8.00 5.15 -13.83
C TRP A 50 7.45 4.29 -12.70
N ALA A 51 6.19 4.50 -12.30
CA ALA A 51 5.53 3.68 -11.29
C ALA A 51 5.23 2.24 -11.78
N LEU A 52 5.33 1.95 -13.09
CA LEU A 52 5.05 0.63 -13.66
C LEU A 52 6.28 0.05 -14.37
N LEU A 53 7.39 -0.12 -13.64
CA LEU A 53 8.56 -0.89 -14.11
C LEU A 53 8.21 -2.34 -14.50
N TYR A 54 7.06 -2.82 -14.03
CA TYR A 54 6.60 -4.19 -14.21
C TYR A 54 5.20 -4.20 -14.84
N PRO A 55 4.91 -5.18 -15.71
CA PRO A 55 3.60 -5.30 -16.34
C PRO A 55 2.51 -5.53 -15.29
N VAL A 56 1.38 -4.86 -15.45
CA VAL A 56 0.19 -5.06 -14.60
C VAL A 56 -0.66 -6.17 -15.21
N VAL A 57 -1.04 -7.16 -14.40
CA VAL A 57 -1.80 -8.34 -14.84
C VAL A 57 -3.12 -8.46 -14.10
N GLY A 58 -4.17 -8.72 -14.87
CA GLY A 58 -5.52 -8.90 -14.38
C GLY A 58 -6.43 -7.72 -14.71
N ASP A 59 -7.72 -7.92 -14.46
CA ASP A 59 -8.72 -6.86 -14.58
C ASP A 59 -8.95 -6.24 -13.19
N PRO A 60 -8.76 -4.92 -13.02
CA PRO A 60 -9.01 -4.25 -11.75
C PRO A 60 -10.48 -4.29 -11.29
N GLN A 61 -11.42 -4.63 -12.18
CA GLN A 61 -12.84 -4.79 -11.85
C GLN A 61 -13.23 -6.24 -11.50
N VAL A 62 -12.38 -7.22 -11.82
CA VAL A 62 -12.63 -8.63 -11.52
C VAL A 62 -12.00 -8.98 -10.16
N HIS A 63 -12.83 -9.35 -9.19
CA HIS A 63 -12.42 -9.61 -7.81
C HIS A 63 -11.71 -10.96 -7.56
N SER A 64 -11.39 -11.73 -8.60
CA SER A 64 -10.73 -13.02 -8.43
C SER A 64 -9.20 -12.86 -8.42
N PHE A 65 -8.63 -12.77 -7.21
CA PHE A 65 -7.18 -12.74 -7.00
C PHE A 65 -6.48 -13.94 -7.66
N GLU A 66 -7.05 -15.13 -7.47
CA GLU A 66 -6.51 -16.39 -7.97
C GLU A 66 -6.44 -16.41 -9.49
N GLU A 67 -7.50 -15.98 -10.18
CA GLU A 67 -7.50 -15.93 -11.65
C GLU A 67 -6.45 -14.96 -12.20
N ASN A 68 -6.33 -13.78 -11.58
CA ASN A 68 -5.32 -12.80 -11.98
C ASN A 68 -3.90 -13.33 -11.72
N LEU A 69 -3.69 -14.07 -10.62
CA LEU A 69 -2.41 -14.70 -10.30
C LEU A 69 -2.06 -15.81 -11.30
N ILE A 70 -2.99 -16.72 -11.60
CA ILE A 70 -2.79 -17.80 -12.57
C ILE A 70 -2.46 -17.22 -13.94
N LYS A 71 -3.21 -16.21 -14.40
CA LYS A 71 -2.95 -15.50 -15.66
C LYS A 71 -1.56 -14.85 -15.65
N GLY A 72 -1.18 -14.19 -14.57
CA GLY A 72 0.13 -13.56 -14.41
C GLY A 72 1.29 -14.55 -14.49
N VAL A 73 1.20 -15.67 -13.78
CA VAL A 73 2.23 -16.72 -13.82
C VAL A 73 2.31 -17.36 -15.21
N GLN A 74 1.18 -17.59 -15.88
CA GLN A 74 1.15 -18.14 -17.24
C GLN A 74 1.77 -17.19 -18.27
N GLN A 75 1.53 -15.88 -18.14
CA GLN A 75 1.98 -14.87 -19.09
C GLN A 75 3.42 -14.40 -18.83
N TYR A 76 3.85 -14.39 -17.57
CA TYR A 76 5.14 -13.87 -17.11
C TYR A 76 5.84 -14.89 -16.19
N CYS A 77 6.07 -16.09 -16.72
CA CYS A 77 6.71 -17.18 -15.97
C CYS A 77 8.09 -16.81 -15.41
N ASP A 78 8.88 -16.07 -16.21
CA ASP A 78 10.26 -15.69 -15.88
C ASP A 78 10.43 -14.17 -15.70
N LEU A 79 9.33 -13.43 -15.49
CA LEU A 79 9.38 -11.98 -15.32
C LEU A 79 8.52 -11.54 -14.13
N PRO A 80 8.99 -10.58 -13.32
CA PRO A 80 8.18 -10.00 -12.26
C PRO A 80 7.01 -9.20 -12.84
N PHE A 81 5.87 -9.21 -12.14
CA PHE A 81 4.64 -8.53 -12.59
C PHE A 81 3.81 -8.03 -11.40
N ILE A 82 2.96 -7.02 -11.63
CA ILE A 82 2.09 -6.44 -10.61
C ILE A 82 0.67 -6.97 -10.80
N LEU A 83 -0.03 -7.30 -9.71
CA LEU A 83 -1.43 -7.70 -9.78
C LEU A 83 -2.38 -6.50 -9.78
N ALA A 84 -3.31 -6.48 -10.73
CA ALA A 84 -4.37 -5.48 -10.82
C ALA A 84 -5.39 -5.61 -9.68
N GLY A 85 -5.98 -4.47 -9.28
CA GLY A 85 -7.12 -4.44 -8.35
C GLY A 85 -6.77 -4.47 -6.85
N LEU A 86 -5.50 -4.68 -6.49
CA LEU A 86 -5.04 -4.68 -5.10
C LEU A 86 -4.56 -3.31 -4.63
N ARG A 87 -4.86 -2.99 -3.38
CA ARG A 87 -4.34 -1.82 -2.66
C ARG A 87 -3.88 -2.27 -1.27
N PRO A 88 -2.57 -2.21 -0.96
CA PRO A 88 -1.46 -1.74 -1.81
C PRO A 88 -1.20 -2.64 -3.03
N PRO A 89 -0.51 -2.12 -4.09
CA PRO A 89 -0.17 -2.91 -5.27
C PRO A 89 0.76 -4.07 -4.88
N LEU A 90 0.47 -5.28 -5.36
CA LEU A 90 1.25 -6.47 -5.06
C LEU A 90 2.16 -6.83 -6.24
N LEU A 91 3.47 -6.74 -6.01
CA LEU A 91 4.50 -7.19 -6.95
C LEU A 91 4.78 -8.68 -6.73
N ILE A 92 4.56 -9.49 -7.75
CA ILE A 92 4.92 -10.89 -7.78
C ILE A 92 6.35 -11.00 -8.32
N LEU A 93 7.22 -11.62 -7.52
CA LEU A 93 8.64 -11.83 -7.84
C LEU A 93 8.89 -13.31 -8.17
N LEU A 94 9.94 -13.56 -8.95
CA LEU A 94 10.37 -14.92 -9.25
C LEU A 94 10.93 -15.61 -8.00
N MET A 95 10.81 -16.93 -7.95
CA MET A 95 11.43 -17.70 -6.87
C MET A 95 12.98 -17.64 -6.90
N SER A 96 13.57 -17.39 -8.08
CA SER A 96 15.04 -17.26 -8.22
C SER A 96 15.63 -16.12 -7.39
N VAL A 97 14.88 -15.04 -7.15
CA VAL A 97 15.33 -13.91 -6.34
C VAL A 97 15.06 -14.09 -4.84
N PHE A 98 14.45 -15.21 -4.42
CA PHE A 98 14.09 -15.45 -3.03
C PHE A 98 15.26 -15.28 -2.07
N HIS A 99 16.42 -15.86 -2.37
CA HIS A 99 17.60 -15.75 -1.50
C HIS A 99 18.14 -14.32 -1.41
N GLU A 100 18.01 -13.52 -2.47
CA GLU A 100 18.41 -12.12 -2.40
C GLU A 100 17.45 -11.35 -1.49
N ILE A 101 16.15 -11.50 -1.71
CA ILE A 101 15.09 -10.79 -1.00
C ILE A 101 15.06 -11.17 0.48
N TYR A 102 15.17 -12.46 0.79
CA TYR A 102 15.15 -12.98 2.15
C TYR A 102 16.30 -12.42 3.01
N ASN A 103 17.44 -12.15 2.39
CA ASN A 103 18.62 -11.62 3.06
C ASN A 103 18.70 -10.08 3.04
N LYS A 104 17.72 -9.38 2.46
CA LYS A 104 17.67 -7.91 2.54
C LYS A 104 17.40 -7.48 3.98
N PRO A 105 18.00 -6.36 4.43
CA PRO A 105 17.71 -5.85 5.75
C PRO A 105 16.33 -5.17 5.78
N ASN A 106 15.78 -5.06 6.99
CA ASN A 106 14.42 -4.57 7.22
C ASN A 106 14.16 -3.14 6.72
N GLU A 107 15.20 -2.33 6.47
CA GLU A 107 15.00 -0.98 5.90
C GLU A 107 14.43 -1.02 4.48
N TYR A 108 14.67 -2.09 3.73
CA TYR A 108 14.18 -2.23 2.35
C TYR A 108 12.94 -3.14 2.27
N ILE A 109 12.95 -4.26 2.98
CA ILE A 109 11.87 -5.25 2.96
C ILE A 109 11.65 -5.71 4.39
N SER A 110 10.50 -5.36 4.97
CA SER A 110 10.15 -5.73 6.34
C SER A 110 8.89 -6.58 6.38
N ILE A 111 9.09 -7.87 6.68
CA ILE A 111 7.99 -8.81 6.91
C ILE A 111 7.17 -8.38 8.13
N ILE A 112 7.83 -7.85 9.16
CA ILE A 112 7.18 -7.39 10.38
C ILE A 112 6.27 -6.20 10.08
N ALA A 113 6.75 -5.19 9.34
CA ALA A 113 5.96 -4.01 9.00
C ALA A 113 4.72 -4.37 8.16
N GLU A 114 4.86 -5.27 7.19
CA GLU A 114 3.74 -5.78 6.39
C GLU A 114 2.69 -6.49 7.26
N HIS A 115 3.12 -7.31 8.24
CA HIS A 115 2.21 -7.96 9.18
C HIS A 115 1.56 -6.95 10.13
N GLU A 116 2.29 -5.95 10.61
CA GLU A 116 1.74 -4.90 11.46
C GLU A 116 0.71 -4.05 10.71
N ASP A 117 0.94 -3.74 9.44
CA ASP A 117 -0.04 -3.01 8.63
C ASP A 117 -1.31 -3.86 8.42
N LYS A 118 -1.16 -5.10 7.93
CA LYS A 118 -2.29 -6.00 7.64
C LYS A 118 -3.12 -6.36 8.86
N PHE A 119 -2.46 -6.63 9.99
CA PHE A 119 -3.13 -7.06 11.22
C PHE A 119 -3.32 -5.92 12.21
N GLN A 120 -3.13 -4.68 11.78
CA GLN A 120 -3.26 -3.51 12.65
C GLN A 120 -2.45 -3.68 13.95
N GLY A 121 -1.20 -4.12 13.83
CA GLY A 121 -0.28 -4.50 14.90
C GLY A 121 -0.16 -3.46 16.01
N LYS A 122 -0.29 -2.17 15.66
CA LYS A 122 -0.36 -1.06 16.62
C LYS A 122 -1.47 -1.23 17.67
N TYR A 123 -2.58 -1.86 17.30
CA TYR A 123 -3.76 -2.07 18.15
C TYR A 123 -3.88 -3.52 18.63
N THR A 124 -3.47 -4.49 17.81
CA THR A 124 -3.59 -5.92 18.12
C THR A 124 -2.38 -6.47 18.88
N TYR A 125 -1.24 -5.79 18.82
CA TYR A 125 0.03 -6.24 19.42
C TYR A 125 0.45 -7.65 18.97
N ILE A 126 -0.03 -8.11 17.81
CA ILE A 126 0.16 -9.48 17.31
C ILE A 126 1.64 -9.83 17.08
N THR A 127 2.47 -8.84 16.77
CA THR A 127 3.92 -8.98 16.55
C THR A 127 4.73 -9.03 17.85
N THR A 128 4.10 -8.79 19.00
CA THR A 128 4.77 -8.83 20.30
C THR A 128 4.71 -10.24 20.88
N ILE A 129 5.86 -10.85 21.14
CA ILE A 129 5.93 -12.17 21.79
C ILE A 129 5.41 -12.03 23.23
N ARG A 130 4.20 -12.53 23.49
CA ARG A 130 3.60 -12.53 24.83
C ARG A 130 3.91 -13.85 25.54
N PRO A 131 4.31 -13.83 26.83
CA PRO A 131 4.51 -15.04 27.65
C PRO A 131 3.19 -15.81 27.90
N GLU A 132 2.08 -15.22 27.48
CA GLU A 132 0.72 -15.72 27.62
C GLU A 132 0.38 -16.88 26.66
N ILE A 133 1.08 -16.99 25.53
CA ILE A 133 0.87 -18.04 24.54
C ILE A 133 1.27 -19.43 25.09
N PRO A 134 2.46 -19.61 25.70
CA PRO A 134 2.81 -20.86 26.39
C PRO A 134 1.78 -21.33 27.43
N ALA A 135 1.19 -20.40 28.19
CA ALA A 135 0.18 -20.74 29.19
C ALA A 135 -1.12 -21.27 28.56
N THR A 136 -1.50 -20.76 27.40
CA THR A 136 -2.65 -21.25 26.64
C THR A 136 -2.38 -22.60 25.99
N ILE A 137 -1.16 -22.85 25.50
CA ILE A 137 -0.77 -24.19 25.00
C ILE A 137 -0.88 -25.22 26.12
N LEU A 138 -0.41 -24.90 27.33
CA LEU A 138 -0.55 -25.78 28.50
C LEU A 138 -2.01 -25.99 28.90
N TYR A 139 -2.87 -24.99 28.72
CA TYR A 139 -4.30 -25.13 28.96
C TYR A 139 -4.98 -26.02 27.91
N ALA A 140 -4.71 -25.79 26.62
CA ALA A 140 -5.23 -26.59 25.52
C ALA A 140 -4.75 -28.05 25.61
N SER A 141 -3.48 -28.26 25.97
CA SER A 141 -2.94 -29.62 26.11
C SER A 141 -3.67 -30.42 27.19
N LYS A 142 -4.20 -29.80 28.24
CA LYS A 142 -5.03 -30.50 29.25
C LYS A 142 -6.35 -31.04 28.69
N GLN A 143 -6.87 -30.45 27.62
CA GLN A 143 -8.09 -30.94 26.95
C GLN A 143 -7.80 -32.13 26.04
N TRP A 144 -6.53 -32.40 25.74
CA TRP A 144 -6.16 -33.59 25.00
C TRP A 144 -6.34 -34.82 25.89
N PRO A 145 -6.81 -35.94 25.32
CA PRO A 145 -6.96 -37.18 26.07
C PRO A 145 -5.59 -37.71 26.50
N TRP A 146 -5.22 -37.48 27.77
CA TRP A 146 -4.04 -38.08 28.39
C TRP A 146 -4.39 -39.47 28.90
N ILE A 147 -3.99 -40.52 28.17
CA ILE A 147 -4.18 -41.91 28.59
C ILE A 147 -2.91 -42.69 28.26
N SER A 148 -2.58 -43.69 29.08
CA SER A 148 -1.44 -44.59 28.89
C SER A 148 -1.55 -45.51 27.66
N ASN A 149 -2.67 -45.47 26.92
CA ASN A 149 -2.95 -46.32 25.76
C ASN A 149 -3.12 -45.48 24.49
N TRP A 150 -2.83 -46.07 23.33
CA TRP A 150 -3.07 -45.45 22.02
C TRP A 150 -4.57 -45.23 21.79
N LEU A 151 -4.94 -43.99 21.50
CA LEU A 151 -6.31 -43.58 21.17
C LEU A 151 -6.36 -43.02 19.74
N LEU A 152 -7.39 -43.38 18.99
CA LEU A 152 -7.70 -42.72 17.71
C LEU A 152 -8.31 -41.34 17.99
N VAL A 153 -7.70 -40.31 17.43
CA VAL A 153 -8.12 -38.92 17.61
C VAL A 153 -8.40 -38.29 16.26
N CYS A 154 -9.47 -37.48 16.16
CA CYS A 154 -9.68 -36.60 15.02
C CYS A 154 -8.70 -35.42 15.09
N LEU A 155 -7.56 -35.55 14.39
CA LEU A 155 -6.48 -34.56 14.43
C LEU A 155 -6.94 -33.15 14.02
N TYR A 156 -7.82 -33.07 13.01
CA TYR A 156 -8.31 -31.79 12.50
C TYR A 156 -9.08 -31.02 13.57
N GLU A 157 -10.05 -31.65 14.23
CA GLU A 157 -10.85 -31.01 15.29
C GLU A 157 -9.99 -30.59 16.48
N MET A 158 -9.05 -31.46 16.90
CA MET A 158 -8.14 -31.16 18.00
C MET A 158 -7.22 -29.98 17.68
N MET A 159 -6.65 -29.94 16.49
CA MET A 159 -5.80 -28.84 16.04
C MET A 159 -6.62 -27.57 15.86
N LEU A 160 -7.82 -27.66 15.31
CA LEU A 160 -8.71 -26.52 15.11
C LEU A 160 -9.08 -25.88 16.45
N GLY A 161 -9.49 -26.68 17.44
CA GLY A 161 -9.78 -26.18 18.79
C GLY A 161 -8.56 -25.54 19.46
N THR A 162 -7.38 -26.16 19.30
CA THR A 162 -6.12 -25.60 19.82
C THR A 162 -5.78 -24.25 19.16
N VAL A 163 -5.91 -24.17 17.83
CA VAL A 163 -5.68 -22.93 17.07
C VAL A 163 -6.71 -21.86 17.43
N ALA A 164 -7.98 -22.22 17.59
CA ALA A 164 -9.03 -21.31 18.01
C ALA A 164 -8.75 -20.73 19.41
N LEU A 165 -8.32 -21.55 20.38
CA LEU A 165 -7.91 -21.10 21.72
C LEU A 165 -6.70 -20.16 21.68
N LEU A 166 -5.68 -20.49 20.88
CA LEU A 166 -4.47 -19.67 20.75
C LEU A 166 -4.75 -18.35 20.03
N SER A 167 -5.57 -18.39 18.99
CA SER A 167 -5.98 -17.21 18.23
C SER A 167 -6.87 -16.33 19.08
N GLY A 168 -7.88 -16.89 19.74
CA GLY A 168 -8.72 -16.17 20.70
C GLY A 168 -7.88 -15.56 21.83
N ARG A 169 -6.86 -16.27 22.33
CA ARG A 169 -5.93 -15.72 23.32
C ARG A 169 -5.19 -14.49 22.78
N ALA A 170 -4.70 -14.59 21.54
CA ALA A 170 -3.94 -13.53 20.89
C ALA A 170 -4.81 -12.30 20.55
N PHE A 171 -6.06 -12.51 20.13
CA PHE A 171 -6.95 -11.45 19.63
C PHE A 171 -7.88 -10.85 20.71
N VAL A 172 -8.44 -11.67 21.61
CA VAL A 172 -9.49 -11.23 22.57
C VAL A 172 -9.10 -11.39 24.05
N GLY A 173 -7.97 -12.02 24.36
CA GLY A 173 -7.46 -12.14 25.73
C GLY A 173 -8.20 -13.17 26.61
N LEU A 174 -7.92 -13.16 27.93
CA LEU A 174 -8.27 -14.26 28.86
C LEU A 174 -9.76 -14.42 29.25
N PRO A 175 -10.66 -13.41 29.15
CA PRO A 175 -12.07 -13.67 29.47
C PRO A 175 -12.81 -14.35 28.31
N LEU A 176 -12.44 -14.05 27.07
CA LEU A 176 -13.21 -14.45 25.88
C LEU A 176 -12.59 -15.66 25.15
N CYS A 177 -11.29 -15.90 25.28
CA CYS A 177 -10.63 -17.01 24.58
C CYS A 177 -11.04 -18.41 25.05
N ARG A 178 -11.92 -18.54 26.04
CA ARG A 178 -12.43 -19.82 26.59
C ARG A 178 -13.94 -19.94 26.50
N ASP A 179 -14.61 -18.93 25.94
CA ASP A 179 -16.04 -18.93 25.73
C ASP A 179 -16.35 -19.70 24.44
N GLU A 180 -17.15 -20.77 24.53
CA GLU A 180 -17.56 -21.55 23.35
C GLU A 180 -18.41 -20.73 22.37
N GLY A 181 -19.04 -19.64 22.82
CA GLY A 181 -19.72 -18.71 21.91
C GLY A 181 -18.78 -17.96 20.96
N TRP A 182 -17.47 -17.97 21.25
CA TRP A 182 -16.41 -17.29 20.49
C TRP A 182 -15.43 -18.24 19.79
N LEU A 183 -15.51 -19.55 20.04
CA LEU A 183 -14.65 -20.60 19.46
C LEU A 183 -15.41 -21.38 18.39
#